data_AF-A0A935SGB4-F1
#
_entry.id   AF-A0A935SGB4-F1
#
_cell.length_a   1.000
_cell.length_b   1.000
_cell.length_c   1.000
_cell.angle_alpha   90.00
_cell.angle_beta   90.00
_cell.angle_gamma   90.00
#
_symmetry.space_group_name_H-M   'P 1'
#
loop_
_entity.id
_entity.type
_entity.pdbx_description
1 polymer ?
#
loop_
_entity_poly.entity_id
_entity_poly.type
_entity_poly.pdbx_seq_one_letter_code
_entity_poly.pdbx_strand_id
1 'polypeptide(L)' 'MSDDPHPRVGDRAPDFALPDLDGRIVSLAEVRQGHHVVIHFTREFT' A
#
# COMPACT_ATOMS: atom_id res chain seq x y z
N MET A 1 17.30 -11.18 16.63
CA MET A 1 15.95 -11.55 16.15
C MET A 1 15.41 -10.30 15.47
N SER A 2 15.26 -10.31 14.15
CA SER A 2 14.75 -9.14 13.42
C SER A 2 13.23 -9.18 13.53
N ASP A 3 12.66 -8.38 14.43
CA ASP A 3 11.21 -8.13 14.54
C ASP A 3 10.77 -7.20 13.40
N ASP A 4 10.99 -7.63 12.15
CA ASP A 4 10.59 -6.86 10.97
C ASP A 4 9.24 -7.39 10.47
N PRO A 5 8.11 -6.67 10.71
CA PRO A 5 6.79 -7.17 10.38
C PRO A 5 6.56 -7.08 8.87
N HIS A 6 7.03 -8.09 8.14
CA HIS A 6 6.63 -8.28 6.75
C HIS A 6 5.20 -8.84 6.69
N PRO A 7 4.29 -8.25 5.90
CA PRO A 7 2.94 -8.78 5.72
C PRO A 7 2.97 -10.23 5.24
N ARG A 8 2.16 -11.10 5.85
CA ARG A 8 2.01 -12.50 5.44
C ARG A 8 0.72 -12.69 4.66
N VAL A 9 0.65 -13.76 3.87
CA VAL A 9 -0.58 -14.13 3.16
C VAL A 9 -1.69 -14.38 4.18
N GLY A 10 -2.83 -13.74 3.98
CA GLY A 10 -3.99 -13.79 4.89
C GLY A 10 -4.05 -12.65 5.89
N ASP A 11 -2.93 -11.95 6.13
CA ASP A 11 -2.95 -10.73 6.93
C ASP A 11 -3.69 -9.62 6.19
N ARG A 12 -4.35 -8.75 6.95
CA ARG A 12 -4.84 -7.49 6.40
C ARG A 12 -3.62 -6.66 5.97
N ALA A 13 -3.62 -6.21 4.71
CA ALA A 13 -2.60 -5.29 4.22
C ALA A 13 -2.53 -4.04 5.15
N PRO A 14 -1.33 -3.65 5.61
CA PRO A 14 -1.14 -2.44 6.41
C PRO A 14 -1.69 -1.21 5.69
N ASP A 15 -2.27 -0.29 6.46
CA ASP A 15 -2.67 0.98 5.90
C ASP A 15 -1.46 1.87 5.62
N PHE A 16 -1.57 2.69 4.58
CA PHE A 16 -0.60 3.71 4.25
C PHE A 16 -1.29 4.85 3.50
N ALA A 17 -0.66 6.02 3.51
CA ALA A 17 -1.09 7.18 2.75
C ALA A 17 0.09 7.70 1.92
N LEU A 18 -0.13 7.86 0.62
CA LEU A 18 0.88 8.33 -0.34
C LEU A 18 0.26 9.38 -1.26
N PRO A 19 1.06 10.30 -1.81
CA PRO A 19 0.58 11.18 -2.88
C PRO A 19 0.28 10.34 -4.14
N ASP A 20 -0.81 10.68 -4.83
CA ASP A 20 -1.04 10.27 -6.21
C ASP A 20 -0.23 11.14 -7.18
N LEU A 21 -0.41 10.91 -8.48
CA LEU A 21 0.30 11.62 -9.55
C LEU A 21 -0.02 13.13 -9.59
N ASP A 22 -1.15 13.55 -9.03
CA ASP A 22 -1.57 14.94 -8.91
C ASP A 22 -1.15 15.55 -7.55
N GLY A 23 -0.45 14.78 -6.72
CA GLY A 23 0.02 15.19 -5.39
C GLY A 23 -1.04 15.14 -4.29
N ARG A 24 -2.25 14.63 -4.58
CA ARG A 24 -3.29 14.46 -3.55
C ARG A 24 -2.95 13.25 -2.70
N ILE A 25 -3.07 13.38 -1.38
CA ILE A 25 -2.86 12.27 -0.45
C ILE A 25 -4.02 11.27 -0.56
N VAL A 26 -3.69 10.01 -0.83
CA VAL A 26 -4.64 8.90 -0.93
C VAL A 26 -4.26 7.80 0.05
N SER A 27 -5.24 7.25 0.76
CA SER A 27 -5.03 6.12 1.68
C SER A 27 -5.47 4.79 1.08
N LEU A 28 -4.84 3.69 1.48
CA LEU A 28 -5.31 2.35 1.11
C LEU A 28 -6.75 2.10 1.62
N ALA A 29 -7.11 2.66 2.78
CA ALA A 29 -8.47 2.65 3.31
C ALA A 29 -9.52 3.18 2.36
N GLU A 30 -9.24 4.30 1.70
CA GLU A 30 -10.13 4.95 0.74
C GLU A 30 -10.31 4.08 -0.50
N VAL A 31 -9.23 3.48 -1.01
CA VAL A 31 -9.26 2.68 -2.25
C VAL A 31 -9.94 1.32 -2.06
N ARG A 32 -9.78 0.69 -0.89
CA ARG A 32 -10.28 -0.67 -0.61
C ARG A 32 -11.78 -0.78 -0.37
N GLN A 33 -12.57 0.30 -0.48
CA GLN A 33 -14.00 0.35 -0.15
C GLN A 33 -14.84 -0.64 -0.98
N GLY A 34 -14.79 -1.94 -0.64
CA GLY A 34 -15.48 -3.04 -1.33
C GLY A 34 -14.72 -3.63 -2.54
N HIS A 35 -13.50 -3.18 -2.82
CA HIS A 35 -12.75 -3.58 -4.01
C HIS A 35 -11.50 -4.38 -3.68
N HIS A 36 -11.14 -5.32 -4.56
CA HIS A 36 -9.82 -5.93 -4.56
C HIS A 36 -8.79 -4.91 -5.03
N VAL A 37 -7.70 -4.78 -4.27
CA VAL A 37 -6.62 -3.83 -4.55
C VAL A 37 -5.33 -4.59 -4.80
N VAL A 38 -4.63 -4.24 -5.87
CA VAL A 38 -3.28 -4.71 -6.17
C VAL A 38 -2.31 -3.57 -5.89
N ILE A 39 -1.29 -3.85 -5.07
CA ILE A 39 -0.21 -2.90 -4.79
C ILE A 39 1.03 -3.38 -5.53
N HIS A 40 1.50 -2.58 -6.48
CA HIS A 40 2.71 -2.86 -7.24
C HIS A 40 3.81 -1.90 -6.81
N PHE A 41 4.82 -2.43 -6.12
CA PHE A 41 6.01 -1.66 -5.74
C PHE A 41 6.98 -1.63 -6.92
N THR A 42 7.18 -0.44 -7.48
CA THR A 42 8.17 -0.19 -8.51
C THR A 42 9.07 0.95 -8.09
N ARG A 43 10.27 1.01 -8.65
CA ARG A 43 11.15 2.17 -8.58
C ARG A 43 11.39 2.64 -10.00
N GLU A 44 11.33 3.94 -10.22
CA GLU A 44 11.80 4.48 -11.50
C GLU A 44 13.33 4.41 -11.50
N PHE A 45 13.90 3.76 -12.51
CA PHE A 45 15.34 3.78 -12.76
C PHE A 45 15.58 4.90 -13.77
N THR A 46 16.07 6.04 -13.28
CA THR A 46 16.65 7.09 -14.14
C THR A 46 18.00 6.66 -14.67
#